data_AF-M6ZJ21-F1
#
_entry.id   AF-M6ZJ21-F1
#
_cell.length_a   1.000
_cell.length_b   1.000
_cell.length_c   1.000
_cell.angle_alpha   90.00
_cell.angle_beta   90.00
_cell.angle_gamma   90.00
#
_symmetry.space_group_name_H-M   'P 1'
#
loop_
_entity.id
_entity.type
_entity.pdbx_description
1 polymer ?
#
loop_
_entity_poly.entity_id
_entity_poly.type
_entity_poly.pdbx_seq_one_letter_code
_entity_poly.pdbx_strand_id
1 'polypeptide(L)'
;MSDEQIDTVIGDDIHFRGKLKFNNSLKIKGNFKGTIETTGKLVVGDTGEVEADIQTGTLEVEGNLKGNVSANQKVAIRKQEK
;
A
#
# COMPACT_ATOMS: atom_id res chain seq x y z
N MET A 1 12.56 -19.84 -6.34
CA MET A 1 12.47 -18.86 -5.24
C MET A 1 11.83 -17.64 -5.86
N SER A 2 10.53 -17.43 -5.64
CA SER A 2 9.78 -16.37 -6.30
C SER A 2 10.10 -15.06 -5.59
N ASP A 3 10.95 -14.23 -6.19
CA ASP A 3 11.08 -12.83 -5.78
C ASP A 3 9.68 -12.20 -5.91
N GLU A 4 9.04 -11.89 -4.79
CA GLU A 4 7.92 -10.95 -4.76
C GLU A 4 8.50 -9.57 -5.06
N GLN A 5 8.76 -9.34 -6.35
CA GLN A 5 9.41 -8.15 -6.86
C GLN A 5 8.44 -6.98 -6.68
N ILE A 6 8.74 -6.13 -5.69
CA ILE A 6 8.07 -4.84 -5.56
C ILE A 6 8.66 -3.91 -6.62
N ASP A 7 7.85 -3.53 -7.60
CA ASP A 7 8.29 -2.74 -8.75
C ASP A 7 8.59 -1.30 -8.38
N THR A 8 7.83 -0.74 -7.44
CA THR A 8 7.95 0.66 -7.04
C THR A 8 7.88 0.80 -5.53
N VAL A 9 8.83 1.57 -4.99
CA VAL A 9 8.87 1.90 -3.56
C VAL A 9 8.81 3.40 -3.40
N ILE A 10 7.87 3.86 -2.58
CA ILE A 10 7.78 5.24 -2.11
C ILE A 10 8.50 5.31 -0.77
N GLY A 11 9.55 6.13 -0.70
CA GLY A 11 10.36 6.37 0.49
C GLY A 11 9.56 6.96 1.65
N ASP A 12 10.12 6.86 2.85
CA ASP A 12 9.53 7.37 4.10
C ASP A 12 9.49 8.92 4.16
N ASP A 13 10.40 9.58 3.47
CA ASP A 13 10.49 11.02 3.31
C ASP A 13 9.42 11.60 2.36
N ILE A 14 8.76 10.76 1.57
CA ILE A 14 7.82 11.19 0.54
C ILE A 14 6.42 11.39 1.14
N HIS A 15 5.88 12.59 0.89
CA HIS A 15 4.53 12.98 1.24
C HIS A 15 3.78 13.40 -0.01
N PHE A 16 2.68 12.74 -0.33
CA PHE A 16 1.91 13.09 -1.51
C PHE A 16 0.41 12.88 -1.32
N ARG A 17 -0.37 13.72 -2.01
CA ARG A 17 -1.83 13.69 -1.96
C ARG A 17 -2.40 13.65 -3.37
N GLY A 18 -3.35 12.76 -3.62
CA GLY A 18 -4.06 12.71 -4.90
C GLY A 18 -4.62 11.34 -5.22
N LYS A 19 -4.74 11.06 -6.52
CA LYS A 19 -5.18 9.76 -7.03
C LYS A 19 -3.98 9.02 -7.61
N LEU A 20 -3.74 7.81 -7.12
CA LEU A 20 -2.64 6.96 -7.56
C LEU A 20 -3.19 5.71 -8.25
N LYS A 21 -2.75 5.45 -9.49
CA LYS A 21 -3.18 4.31 -10.29
C LYS A 21 -1.99 3.56 -10.86
N PHE A 22 -1.93 2.25 -10.63
CA PHE A 22 -0.85 1.39 -11.10
C PHE A 22 -1.34 -0.04 -11.32
N ASN A 23 -0.66 -0.83 -12.16
CA ASN A 23 -1.09 -2.19 -12.50
C ASN A 23 -0.29 -3.29 -11.79
N ASN A 24 0.93 -2.97 -11.38
CA ASN A 24 1.92 -3.91 -10.87
C ASN A 24 1.95 -3.86 -9.34
N SER A 25 3.12 -3.79 -8.71
CA SER A 25 3.24 -3.73 -7.25
C SER A 25 3.81 -2.40 -6.74
N LEU A 26 3.29 -1.93 -5.60
CA LEU A 26 3.72 -0.69 -4.96
C LEU A 26 3.91 -0.90 -3.45
N LYS A 27 5.05 -0.46 -2.92
CA LYS A 27 5.27 -0.31 -1.48
C LYS A 27 5.30 1.15 -1.06
N ILE A 28 4.51 1.51 -0.06
CA ILE A 28 4.45 2.87 0.50
C ILE A 28 5.06 2.86 1.90
N LYS A 29 6.20 3.52 2.08
CA LYS A 29 6.82 3.74 3.41
C LYS A 29 6.59 5.15 3.95
N GLY A 30 6.23 6.10 3.10
CA GLY A 30 5.93 7.48 3.48
C GLY A 30 4.45 7.73 3.75
N ASN A 31 4.05 8.98 3.53
CA ASN A 31 2.71 9.47 3.80
C ASN A 31 1.90 9.62 2.51
N PHE A 32 0.78 8.92 2.43
CA PHE A 32 -0.15 9.06 1.31
C PHE A 32 -1.55 9.46 1.77
N LYS A 33 -2.15 10.45 1.10
CA LYS A 33 -3.57 10.78 1.28
C LYS A 33 -4.32 10.82 -0.05
N GLY A 34 -5.50 10.19 -0.12
CA GLY A 34 -6.38 10.32 -1.28
C GLY A 34 -7.00 9.00 -1.74
N THR A 35 -6.75 8.58 -2.98
CA THR A 35 -7.38 7.38 -3.55
C THR A 35 -6.37 6.53 -4.29
N ILE A 36 -6.37 5.22 -4.04
CA ILE A 36 -5.52 4.24 -4.73
C ILE A 36 -6.40 3.29 -5.55
N GLU A 37 -6.09 3.14 -6.83
CA GLU A 37 -6.72 2.16 -7.72
C GLU A 37 -5.66 1.26 -8.35
N THR A 38 -5.70 -0.03 -8.05
CA THR A 38 -4.81 -1.02 -8.66
C THR A 38 -5.49 -2.37 -8.81
N THR A 39 -5.07 -3.15 -9.80
CA THR A 39 -5.39 -4.58 -9.89
C THR A 39 -4.29 -5.47 -9.30
N GLY A 40 -3.13 -4.88 -8.97
CA GLY A 40 -1.96 -5.59 -8.49
C GLY A 40 -1.84 -5.56 -6.96
N LYS A 41 -0.59 -5.53 -6.48
CA LYS A 41 -0.25 -5.65 -5.05
C LYS A 41 0.06 -4.28 -4.44
N LEU A 42 -0.64 -3.91 -3.37
CA LEU A 42 -0.30 -2.75 -2.55
C LEU A 42 0.30 -3.22 -1.22
N VAL A 43 1.44 -2.68 -0.85
CA VAL A 43 2.12 -2.92 0.43
C VAL A 43 2.25 -1.61 1.18
N VAL A 44 1.65 -1.49 2.35
CA VAL A 44 1.93 -0.40 3.29
C VAL A 44 3.10 -0.88 4.15
N GLY A 45 4.26 -0.25 4.00
CA GLY A 45 5.43 -0.53 4.82
C GLY A 45 5.22 -0.17 6.28
N ASP A 46 6.15 -0.59 7.13
CA ASP A 46 6.16 -0.38 8.57
C ASP A 46 6.07 1.09 9.00
N THR A 47 6.78 1.99 8.31
CA THR A 47 6.69 3.43 8.54
C THR A 47 5.58 4.11 7.74
N GLY A 48 4.86 3.35 6.90
CA GLY A 48 3.85 3.88 5.98
C GLY A 48 2.61 4.36 6.72
N GLU A 49 2.17 5.58 6.41
CA GLU A 49 0.92 6.16 6.89
C GLU A 49 0.02 6.50 5.69
N VAL A 50 -1.06 5.73 5.53
CA VAL A 50 -1.93 5.80 4.36
C VAL A 50 -3.34 6.19 4.81
N GLU A 51 -3.78 7.39 4.44
CA GLU A 51 -5.16 7.86 4.64
C GLU A 51 -5.90 7.96 3.30
N ALA A 52 -6.48 6.86 2.84
CA ALA A 52 -7.01 6.77 1.49
C ALA A 52 -8.14 5.75 1.29
N ASP A 53 -8.92 5.95 0.24
CA ASP A 53 -9.81 4.93 -0.31
C ASP A 53 -9.03 4.05 -1.30
N ILE A 54 -8.95 2.75 -1.01
CA ILE A 54 -8.05 1.81 -1.69
C ILE A 54 -8.89 0.74 -2.39
N GLN A 55 -8.70 0.61 -3.70
CA GLN A 55 -9.14 -0.53 -4.49
C GLN A 55 -7.89 -1.28 -4.99
N THR A 56 -7.73 -2.53 -4.60
CA THR A 56 -6.53 -3.33 -4.91
C THR A 56 -6.85 -4.79 -5.22
N GLY A 57 -5.93 -5.50 -5.87
CA GLY A 57 -6.00 -6.95 -5.97
C GLY A 57 -5.62 -7.59 -4.64
N THR A 58 -4.38 -7.33 -4.21
CA THR A 58 -3.83 -7.84 -2.95
C THR A 58 -3.31 -6.69 -2.09
N LEU A 59 -3.75 -6.62 -0.82
CA LEU A 59 -3.27 -5.65 0.15
C LEU A 59 -2.41 -6.32 1.23
N GLU A 60 -1.25 -5.76 1.51
CA GLU A 60 -0.45 -6.06 2.69
C GLU A 60 -0.23 -4.79 3.51
N VAL A 61 -0.51 -4.83 4.81
CA VAL A 61 -0.36 -3.69 5.71
C VAL A 61 0.60 -4.06 6.83
N GLU A 62 1.76 -3.40 6.87
CA GLU A 62 2.78 -3.51 7.93
C GLU A 62 2.78 -2.27 8.85
N GLY A 63 2.31 -1.12 8.36
CA GLY A 63 2.22 0.15 9.09
C GLY A 63 0.79 0.59 9.40
N ASN A 64 0.50 1.88 9.21
CA ASN A 64 -0.80 2.48 9.52
C ASN A 64 -1.63 2.74 8.26
N LEU A 65 -2.86 2.25 8.25
CA LEU A 65 -3.81 2.47 7.17
C LEU A 65 -5.15 2.93 7.75
N LYS A 66 -5.69 4.00 7.18
CA LYS A 66 -6.96 4.62 7.56
C LYS A 66 -7.76 4.96 6.31
N GLY A 67 -9.03 4.59 6.27
CA GLY A 67 -9.91 4.81 5.11
C GLY A 67 -10.64 3.53 4.71
N ASN A 68 -11.20 3.52 3.50
CA ASN A 68 -11.93 2.36 3.00
C ASN A 68 -11.02 1.48 2.15
N VAL A 69 -11.11 0.17 2.34
CA VAL A 69 -10.33 -0.80 1.57
C VAL A 69 -11.25 -1.80 0.89
N SER A 70 -11.08 -1.96 -0.41
CA SER A 70 -11.67 -3.02 -1.22
C SER A 70 -10.54 -3.81 -1.88
N ALA A 71 -10.38 -5.07 -1.47
CA ALA A 71 -9.40 -5.98 -2.06
C ALA A 71 -10.11 -7.16 -2.72
N ASN A 72 -9.75 -7.46 -3.97
CA ASN A 72 -10.43 -8.50 -4.74
C ASN A 72 -9.88 -9.91 -4.47
N GLN A 73 -8.65 -10.05 -3.96
CA GLN A 73 -7.99 -11.35 -3.77
C GLN A 73 -7.65 -11.63 -2.32
N LYS A 74 -6.79 -10.81 -1.70
CA LYS A 74 -6.25 -11.08 -0.36
C LYS A 74 -5.95 -9.78 0.39
N VAL A 75 -6.22 -9.79 1.68
CA VAL A 75 -5.76 -8.77 2.63
C VAL A 75 -4.94 -9.45 3.71
N ALA A 76 -3.70 -9.02 3.92
CA ALA A 76 -2.87 -9.46 5.03
C ALA A 76 -2.48 -8.25 5.87
N ILE A 77 -2.81 -8.30 7.16
CA ILE A 77 -2.43 -7.27 8.12
C ILE A 77 -1.35 -7.90 9.01
N ARG A 78 -0.16 -7.33 8.97
CA ARG A 78 0.96 -7.71 9.82
C ARG A 78 1.14 -6.62 10.86
N LYS A 79 1.09 -7.01 12.12
CA LYS A 79 1.43 -6.13 13.23
C LYS A 79 2.91 -6.29 13.52
N GLN A 80 3.67 -5.19 13.54
CA GLN A 80 5.00 -5.24 14.16
C GLN A 80 4.82 -5.43 15.67
N GLU A 81 5.15 -6.61 16.17
CA GLU A 81 5.44 -6.79 17.59
C GLU A 81 6.83 -6.22 17.85
N LYS A 82 6.88 -5.29 18.81
CA LYS A 82 8.09 -4.59 19.24
C LYS A 82 8.72 -5.30 20.43
#